data_AF-A0A067FJQ7-F1
#
_entry.id   AF-A0A067FJQ7-F1
#
_cell.length_a   1.000
_cell.length_b   1.000
_cell.length_c   1.000
_cell.angle_alpha   90.00
_cell.angle_beta   90.00
_cell.angle_gamma   90.00
#
_symmetry.space_group_name_H-M   'P 1'
#
loop_
_entity.id
_entity.type
_entity.pdbx_description
1 polymer ?
#
loop_
_entity_poly.entity_id
_entity_poly.type
_entity_poly.pdbx_seq_one_letter_code
_entity_poly.pdbx_strand_id
1 'polypeptide(L)'
;IATAQGKTSKRVHFERNVIREVSGFAPYEKRIDVLPKVGKDKRALKLAKRKLCTYERAKMKHGEMSNVLCRMRAAGGGKKKK
;
A
#
# COMPACT_ATOMS: atom_id res chain seq x y z
N ILE A 1 -4.91 -28.82 -15.48
CA ILE A 1 -4.17 -27.58 -15.13
C ILE A 1 -4.76 -27.05 -13.83
N ALA A 2 -4.02 -27.06 -12.72
CA ALA A 2 -4.57 -26.74 -11.40
C ALA A 2 -4.89 -25.24 -11.25
N THR A 3 -6.17 -24.90 -11.08
CA THR A 3 -6.71 -23.52 -11.09
C THR A 3 -6.84 -22.88 -9.70
N ALA A 4 -6.18 -23.43 -8.68
CA ALA A 4 -6.32 -22.99 -7.28
C ALA A 4 -5.14 -22.16 -6.74
N GLN A 5 -4.08 -21.93 -7.52
CA GLN A 5 -2.93 -21.13 -7.07
C GLN A 5 -3.24 -19.63 -7.13
N GLY A 6 -3.18 -18.95 -5.98
CA GLY A 6 -3.38 -17.50 -5.86
C GLY A 6 -4.60 -17.07 -5.03
N LYS A 7 -5.52 -17.98 -4.73
CA LYS A 7 -6.64 -17.69 -3.81
C LYS A 7 -6.12 -17.66 -2.37
N THR A 8 -6.28 -16.52 -1.69
CA THR A 8 -5.92 -16.38 -0.28
C THR A 8 -7.09 -16.80 0.60
N SER A 9 -6.83 -17.64 1.61
CA SER A 9 -7.84 -18.02 2.60
C SER A 9 -8.03 -16.90 3.64
N LYS A 10 -9.19 -16.87 4.31
CA LYS A 10 -9.51 -15.89 5.36
C LYS A 10 -8.42 -15.82 6.44
N ARG A 11 -7.88 -16.97 6.83
CA ARG A 11 -6.78 -17.10 7.79
C ARG A 11 -5.52 -16.37 7.32
N VAL A 12 -5.06 -16.64 6.10
CA VAL A 12 -3.84 -16.02 5.55
C VAL A 12 -3.99 -14.50 5.38
N HIS A 13 -5.20 -14.02 5.06
CA HIS A 13 -5.47 -12.59 5.01
C HIS A 13 -5.36 -11.93 6.39
N PHE A 14 -5.92 -12.55 7.43
CA PHE A 14 -5.82 -12.08 8.81
C PHE A 14 -4.38 -12.03 9.29
N GLU A 15 -3.62 -13.12 9.13
CA GLU A 15 -2.21 -13.20 9.53
C GLU A 15 -1.36 -12.11 8.83
N ARG A 16 -1.56 -11.88 7.53
CA ARG A 16 -0.84 -10.83 6.78
C ARG A 16 -1.18 -9.41 7.24
N ASN A 17 -2.42 -9.16 7.69
CA ASN A 17 -2.79 -7.85 8.21
C ASN A 17 -2.13 -7.58 9.57
N VAL A 18 -2.13 -8.56 10.48
CA VAL A 18 -1.47 -8.46 11.79
C VAL A 18 0.03 -8.22 11.62
N ILE A 19 0.71 -8.97 10.75
CA ILE A 19 2.15 -8.79 10.51
C ILE A 19 2.46 -7.37 10.02
N ARG A 20 1.66 -6.83 9.09
CA ARG A 20 1.86 -5.47 8.55
C ARG A 20 1.66 -4.38 9.58
N GLU A 21 0.77 -4.58 10.54
CA GLU A 21 0.54 -3.66 11.66
C GLU A 21 1.75 -3.63 12.60
N VAL A 22 2.32 -4.80 12.92
CA VAL A 22 3.48 -4.92 13.81
C VAL A 22 4.78 -4.48 13.15
N SER A 23 5.06 -4.91 11.92
CA SER A 23 6.33 -4.63 11.23
C SER A 23 6.40 -3.22 10.64
N GLY A 24 5.25 -2.59 10.39
CA GLY A 24 5.15 -1.33 9.67
C GLY A 24 5.63 -1.40 8.21
N PHE A 25 5.81 -0.22 7.61
CA PHE A 25 6.19 -0.06 6.19
C PHE A 25 7.70 0.11 5.98
N ALA A 26 8.18 -0.40 4.85
CA ALA A 26 9.56 -0.20 4.41
C ALA A 26 9.82 1.27 4.00
N PRO A 27 11.09 1.74 4.02
CA PRO A 27 11.41 3.14 3.73
C PRO A 27 11.02 3.59 2.32
N TYR A 28 11.03 2.70 1.32
CA TYR A 28 10.58 3.03 -0.02
C TYR A 28 9.04 3.15 -0.11
N GLU A 29 8.30 2.37 0.67
CA GLU A 29 6.84 2.41 0.75
C GLU A 29 6.39 3.72 1.41
N LYS A 30 7.06 4.12 2.50
CA LYS A 30 6.85 5.43 3.13
C LYS A 30 7.07 6.59 2.16
N ARG A 31 8.07 6.51 1.27
CA ARG A 31 8.29 7.54 0.23
C ARG A 31 7.21 7.52 -0.85
N ILE A 32 6.69 6.35 -1.22
CA ILE A 32 5.56 6.22 -2.14
C ILE A 32 4.29 6.80 -1.52
N ASP A 33 4.12 6.74 -0.20
CA ASP A 33 2.99 7.36 0.52
C ASP A 33 3.04 8.89 0.56
N VAL A 34 4.23 9.47 0.72
CA VAL A 34 4.42 10.92 0.87
C VAL A 34 4.27 11.66 -0.46
N LEU A 35 4.70 11.07 -1.58
CA LEU A 35 4.72 11.75 -2.89
C LEU A 35 3.31 12.11 -3.44
N PRO A 36 2.28 11.24 -3.33
CA PRO A 36 0.91 11.56 -3.68
C PRO A 36 0.29 12.66 -2.82
N LYS A 37 0.70 12.82 -1.55
CA LYS A 37 0.22 13.94 -0.69
C LYS A 37 0.64 15.30 -1.24
N VAL A 38 1.75 15.36 -1.97
CA VAL A 38 2.31 16.57 -2.59
C VAL A 38 1.90 16.68 -4.07
N GLY A 39 1.01 15.79 -4.57
CA GLY A 39 0.55 15.78 -5.97
C GLY A 39 1.60 15.32 -6.99
N LYS A 40 2.63 14.57 -6.56
CA LYS A 40 3.73 14.11 -7.44
C LYS A 40 3.62 12.63 -7.81
N ASP A 41 2.48 12.21 -8.35
CA ASP A 41 2.19 10.79 -8.66
C ASP A 41 3.15 10.18 -9.69
N LYS A 42 3.53 10.95 -10.73
CA LYS A 42 4.53 10.51 -11.72
C LYS A 42 5.89 10.20 -11.09
N ARG A 43 6.26 10.93 -10.02
CA ARG A 43 7.51 10.68 -9.27
C ARG A 43 7.37 9.46 -8.37
N ALA A 44 6.21 9.23 -7.77
CA ALA A 44 5.91 8.02 -6.99
C ALA A 44 6.03 6.76 -7.86
N LEU A 45 5.43 6.77 -9.05
CA LEU A 45 5.51 5.65 -10.01
C LEU A 45 6.93 5.40 -10.52
N LYS A 46 7.72 6.45 -10.78
CA LYS A 46 9.15 6.28 -11.15
C LYS A 46 9.97 5.66 -10.01
N LEU A 47 9.73 6.07 -8.76
CA LEU A 47 10.41 5.50 -7.60
C LEU A 47 10.02 4.02 -7.40
N ALA A 48 8.73 3.70 -7.49
CA ALA A 48 8.22 2.33 -7.37
C ALA A 48 8.77 1.43 -8.49
N LYS A 49 8.81 1.90 -9.74
CA LYS A 49 9.39 1.15 -10.87
C LYS A 49 10.89 0.90 -10.68
N ARG A 50 11.65 1.88 -10.15
CA ARG A 50 13.07 1.69 -9.82
C ARG A 50 13.31 0.65 -8.72
N LYS A 51 12.32 0.35 -7.88
CA LYS A 51 12.44 -0.63 -6.78
C LYS A 51 11.87 -2.01 -7.12
N LEU A 52 10.82 -2.07 -7.94
CA LEU A 52 10.07 -3.30 -8.26
C LEU A 52 10.29 -3.78 -9.70
N CYS A 53 11.11 -3.06 -10.46
CA CYS A 53 11.54 -3.29 -11.84
C CYS A 53 10.44 -3.11 -12.91
N THR A 54 9.23 -3.62 -12.70
CA THR A 54 8.15 -3.57 -13.69
C THR A 54 7.10 -2.49 -13.37
N TYR A 55 6.44 -1.98 -14.42
CA TYR A 55 5.39 -0.97 -14.27
C TYR A 55 4.14 -1.54 -13.59
N GLU A 56 3.73 -2.77 -13.93
CA GLU A 56 2.56 -3.41 -13.32
C GLU A 56 2.71 -3.57 -11.80
N ARG A 57 3.89 -4.00 -11.32
CA ARG A 57 4.17 -4.10 -9.88
C ARG A 57 4.19 -2.73 -9.21
N ALA A 58 4.74 -1.72 -9.89
CA ALA A 58 4.73 -0.35 -9.40
C ALA A 58 3.31 0.20 -9.27
N LYS A 59 2.43 -0.07 -10.24
CA LYS A 59 1.02 0.32 -10.21
C LYS A 59 0.25 -0.39 -9.10
N MET A 60 0.46 -1.70 -8.94
CA MET A 60 -0.10 -2.46 -7.81
C MET A 60 0.32 -1.87 -6.46
N LYS A 61 1.62 -1.63 -6.25
CA LYS A 61 2.11 -1.05 -5.00
C LYS A 61 1.63 0.37 -4.77
N HIS A 62 1.52 1.18 -5.81
CA HIS A 62 0.92 2.50 -5.72
C HIS A 62 -0.56 2.43 -5.28
N GLY A 63 -1.33 1.48 -5.85
CA GLY A 63 -2.72 1.24 -5.44
C GLY A 63 -2.84 0.76 -3.99
N GLU A 64 -1.96 -0.15 -3.55
CA GLU A 64 -1.91 -0.58 -2.15
C GLU A 64 -1.66 0.59 -1.20
N MET A 65 -0.68 1.46 -1.51
CA MET A 65 -0.36 2.62 -0.67
C MET A 65 -1.50 3.67 -0.67
N SER A 66 -2.18 3.87 -1.80
CA SER A 66 -3.37 4.72 -1.87
C SER A 66 -4.51 4.21 -0.97
N ASN A 67 -4.72 2.89 -0.94
CA ASN A 67 -5.71 2.27 -0.06
C ASN A 67 -5.36 2.43 1.42
N VAL A 68 -4.07 2.34 1.78
CA VAL A 68 -3.58 2.63 3.13
C VAL A 68 -3.90 4.08 3.53
N LEU A 69 -3.64 5.05 2.65
CA LEU A 69 -3.99 6.45 2.89
C LEU A 69 -5.48 6.67 3.13
N CYS A 70 -6.32 6.02 2.32
CA CYS A 70 -7.76 6.08 2.47
C CYS A 70 -8.19 5.56 3.86
N ARG A 71 -7.67 4.39 4.27
CA ARG A 71 -7.93 3.82 5.60
C ARG A 71 -7.46 4.71 6.74
N MET A 72 -6.26 5.29 6.62
CA MET A 72 -5.71 6.21 7.63
C MET A 72 -6.56 7.49 7.76
N ARG A 73 -7.03 8.05 6.63
CA ARG A 73 -7.93 9.21 6.64
C ARG A 73 -9.28 8.90 7.27
N ALA A 74 -9.86 7.73 6.95
CA ALA A 74 -11.11 7.28 7.54
C ALA A 74 -11.00 7.09 9.06
N ALA A 75 -9.89 6.52 9.54
CA ALA A 75 -9.63 6.36 10.97
C ALA A 75 -9.32 7.69 11.68
N GLY A 76 -8.65 8.64 11.00
CA GLY A 76 -8.26 9.94 11.56
C GLY A 76 -9.37 11.01 11.57
N GLY A 77 -10.45 10.81 10.81
CA GLY A 77 -11.56 11.76 10.68
C GLY A 77 -12.41 11.98 11.95
N GLY A 78 -12.24 11.15 12.98
CA GLY A 78 -12.97 11.27 14.25
C GLY A 78 -12.43 12.32 15.24
N LYS A 79 -11.36 13.07 14.91
CA LYS A 79 -10.69 14.01 15.85
C LYS A 79 -10.78 15.49 15.48
N LYS A 80 -11.90 15.94 14.90
CA LYS A 80 -12.18 17.39 14.75
C LYS A 80 -13.64 17.72 15.06
N LYS A 81 -13.94 17.87 16.34
CA LYS A 81 -14.96 18.78 16.87
C LYS A 81 -14.58 19.16 18.29
N LYS A 82 -13.92 20.29 18.44
CA LYS A 82 -13.96 21.12 19.64
C LYS A 82 -14.02 22.57 19.17
#